data_AF-L5LCL2-F1
#
_entry.id   AF-L5LCL2-F1
#
_cell.length_a   1.000
_cell.length_b   1.000
_cell.length_c   1.000
_cell.angle_alpha   90.00
_cell.angle_beta   90.00
_cell.angle_gamma   90.00
#
_symmetry.space_group_name_H-M   'P 1'
#
loop_
_entity.id
_entity.type
_entity.pdbx_description
1 polymer ?
#
loop_
_entity_poly.entity_id
_entity_poly.type
_entity_poly.pdbx_seq_one_letter_code
_entity_poly.pdbx_strand_id
1 'polypeptide(L)'
;MDTIGIGVRVWRYLKGKDVVTQESLMDGGNKVVIGGFGDPLICDNQVSTGDTRIFFVNPAPRYLWPAHKNELMLNSSLMRITLRNLEEVEHCVEGRFGTSKHGH
;
A
#
# COMPACT_ATOMS: atom_id res chain seq x y z
N MET A 1 -5.17 20.06 7.05
CA MET A 1 -4.59 19.35 8.21
C MET A 1 -3.58 18.40 7.62
N ASP A 2 -2.30 18.67 7.85
CA ASP A 2 -1.22 17.87 7.29
C ASP A 2 -1.27 16.51 7.98
N THR A 3 -1.65 15.47 7.24
CA THR A 3 -1.69 14.10 7.79
C THR A 3 -0.25 13.67 8.04
N ILE A 4 0.12 13.49 9.31
CA ILE A 4 1.45 12.98 9.68
C ILE A 4 1.60 11.58 9.10
N GLY A 5 2.62 11.39 8.26
CA GLY A 5 2.98 10.07 7.74
C GLY A 5 3.39 9.11 8.86
N ILE A 6 3.00 7.85 8.73
CA ILE A 6 3.29 6.78 9.71
C ILE A 6 4.42 5.91 9.18
N GLY A 7 5.43 5.66 10.02
CA GLY A 7 6.51 4.74 9.70
C GLY A 7 6.05 3.27 9.77
N VAL A 8 6.14 2.57 8.65
CA VAL A 8 5.68 1.19 8.50
C VAL A 8 6.85 0.28 8.15
N ARG A 9 6.99 -0.84 8.87
CA ARG A 9 7.95 -1.90 8.52
C ARG A 9 7.32 -2.82 7.48
N VAL A 10 7.96 -2.93 6.32
CA VAL A 10 7.52 -3.77 5.21
C VAL A 10 7.94 -5.22 5.43
N TRP A 11 6.99 -6.14 5.30
CA TRP A 11 7.24 -7.58 5.31
C TRP A 11 7.49 -8.13 3.90
N ARG A 12 6.54 -7.90 2.99
CA ARG A 12 6.60 -8.34 1.59
C ARG A 12 5.88 -7.33 0.70
N TYR A 13 6.39 -7.15 -0.52
CA TYR A 13 5.72 -6.39 -1.58
C TYR A 13 4.89 -7.34 -2.43
N LEU A 14 3.59 -7.06 -2.57
CA LEU A 14 2.72 -7.80 -3.50
C LEU A 14 2.79 -7.22 -4.91
N LYS A 15 3.10 -5.91 -5.05
CA LYS A 15 3.28 -5.19 -6.32
C LYS A 15 4.24 -4.01 -6.12
N GLY A 16 4.93 -3.61 -7.19
CA GLY A 16 5.62 -2.31 -7.26
C GLY A 16 6.87 -2.16 -6.39
N LYS A 17 7.56 -3.27 -6.06
CA LYS A 17 8.80 -3.24 -5.28
C LYS A 17 9.87 -2.37 -5.95
N ASP A 18 9.99 -2.49 -7.27
CA ASP A 18 10.90 -1.73 -8.13
C ASP A 18 10.68 -0.22 -7.99
N VAL A 19 9.43 0.23 -8.04
CA VAL A 19 9.04 1.64 -7.87
C VAL A 19 9.51 2.17 -6.51
N VAL A 20 9.22 1.44 -5.43
CA VAL A 20 9.62 1.83 -4.06
C VAL A 20 11.13 1.92 -3.92
N THR A 21 11.88 1.00 -4.54
CA THR A 21 13.35 1.02 -4.52
C THR A 21 13.95 2.14 -5.37
N GLN A 22 13.41 2.43 -6.54
CA GLN A 22 13.92 3.47 -7.44
C GLN A 22 13.73 4.87 -6.86
N GLU A 23 12.60 5.10 -6.20
CA GLU A 23 12.27 6.40 -5.62
C GLU A 23 12.90 6.64 -4.23
N SER A 24 13.75 5.71 -3.75
CA SER A 24 14.43 5.82 -2.45
C SER A 24 13.47 6.10 -1.29
N LEU A 25 12.26 5.54 -1.34
CA LEU A 25 11.21 5.73 -0.32
C LEU A 25 11.48 4.94 0.97
N MET A 26 12.65 4.30 1.07
CA MET A 26 12.99 3.38 2.13
C MET A 26 13.96 4.01 3.13
N ASP A 27 13.62 3.92 4.42
CA ASP A 27 14.55 4.19 5.52
C ASP A 27 15.08 2.86 6.09
N GLY A 28 16.40 2.71 6.16
CA GLY A 28 17.05 1.52 6.74
C GLY A 28 16.73 0.17 6.05
N GLY A 29 16.29 0.17 4.80
CA GLY A 29 16.19 -1.03 3.95
C GLY A 29 14.90 -1.86 4.06
N ASN A 30 14.02 -1.60 5.04
CA ASN A 30 12.68 -2.21 5.09
C ASN A 30 11.59 -1.36 5.76
N LYS A 31 11.82 -0.05 5.98
CA LYS A 31 10.79 0.86 6.48
C LYS A 31 10.41 1.86 5.41
N VAL A 32 9.14 2.23 5.35
CA VAL A 32 8.61 3.27 4.48
C VAL A 32 7.70 4.20 5.31
N VAL A 33 7.50 5.43 4.85
CA VAL A 33 6.52 6.34 5.45
C VAL A 33 5.25 6.31 4.59
N ILE A 34 4.10 6.04 5.22
CA ILE A 34 2.81 6.04 4.55
C ILE A 34 1.96 7.21 5.05
N GLY A 35 1.45 8.04 4.14
CA GLY A 35 0.51 9.12 4.40
C GLY A 35 -0.91 8.80 3.96
N GLY A 36 -1.84 9.73 4.19
CA GLY A 36 -3.24 9.62 3.74
C GLY A 36 -4.18 8.88 4.71
N PHE A 37 -3.73 8.56 5.92
CA PHE A 37 -4.62 8.03 6.98
C PHE A 37 -5.67 9.08 7.38
N GLY A 38 -6.89 8.62 7.66
CA GLY A 38 -8.01 9.51 7.99
C GLY A 38 -8.68 10.22 6.80
N ASP A 39 -8.30 9.91 5.55
CA ASP A 39 -8.98 10.45 4.37
C ASP A 39 -10.48 10.01 4.34
N PRO A 40 -11.44 10.95 4.42
CA PRO A 40 -12.87 10.63 4.47
C PRO A 40 -13.40 9.90 3.22
N LEU A 41 -12.65 9.89 2.10
CA LEU A 41 -13.01 9.15 0.89
C LEU A 41 -12.63 7.66 0.98
N ILE A 42 -11.82 7.27 1.96
CA ILE A 42 -11.39 5.90 2.19
C ILE A 42 -12.15 5.31 3.37
N CYS A 43 -12.89 4.21 3.16
CA CYS A 43 -13.77 3.63 4.19
C CYS A 43 -13.00 3.06 5.40
N ASP A 44 -11.96 2.26 5.16
CA ASP A 44 -11.07 1.75 6.22
C ASP A 44 -9.70 2.41 6.08
N ASN A 45 -9.45 3.44 6.89
CA ASN A 45 -8.31 4.35 6.75
C ASN A 45 -7.56 4.58 8.08
N GLN A 46 -7.82 3.77 9.10
CA GLN A 46 -7.26 3.92 10.44
C GLN A 46 -6.32 2.77 10.77
N VAL A 47 -5.22 3.10 11.46
CA VAL A 47 -4.27 2.12 12.00
C VAL A 47 -3.87 2.51 13.41
N SER A 48 -3.53 1.52 14.21
CA SER A 48 -2.87 1.68 15.51
C SER A 48 -1.47 1.09 15.47
N THR A 49 -0.61 1.49 16.41
CA THR A 49 0.72 0.89 16.56
C THR A 49 0.62 -0.63 16.74
N GLY A 50 1.36 -1.38 15.92
CA GLY A 50 1.35 -2.84 15.94
C GLY A 50 0.35 -3.49 14.97
N ASP A 51 -0.52 -2.71 14.33
CA ASP A 51 -1.39 -3.24 13.27
C ASP A 51 -0.57 -3.81 12.10
N THR A 52 -1.05 -4.94 11.59
CA THR A 52 -0.58 -5.50 10.32
C THR A 52 -1.72 -5.46 9.31
N ARG A 53 -1.48 -4.85 8.15
CA ARG A 53 -2.45 -4.66 7.06
C ARG A 53 -1.76 -4.84 5.70
N ILE A 54 -2.57 -5.10 4.68
CA ILE A 54 -2.20 -4.90 3.28
C ILE A 54 -2.54 -3.45 2.93
N PHE A 55 -1.54 -2.72 2.41
CA PHE A 55 -1.66 -1.30 2.07
C PHE A 55 -1.71 -1.14 0.55
N PHE A 56 -2.72 -0.42 0.06
CA PHE A 56 -2.84 -0.02 -1.34
C PHE A 56 -2.42 1.45 -1.46
N VAL A 57 -1.24 1.68 -2.02
CA VAL A 57 -0.58 2.98 -1.99
C VAL A 57 0.03 3.34 -3.33
N ASN A 58 0.24 4.63 -3.53
CA ASN A 58 1.01 5.18 -4.64
C ASN A 58 2.09 6.14 -4.11
N PRO A 59 3.20 6.34 -4.81
CA PRO A 59 4.12 7.44 -4.51
C PRO A 59 3.41 8.77 -4.41
N ALA A 60 3.80 9.59 -3.42
CA ALA A 60 3.27 10.94 -3.28
C ALA A 60 3.57 11.76 -4.55
N PRO A 61 2.54 12.25 -5.26
CA PRO A 61 2.75 13.04 -6.47
C PRO A 61 3.45 14.37 -6.15
N ARG A 62 4.18 14.90 -7.14
CA ARG A 62 5.07 16.08 -6.98
C ARG A 62 4.37 17.34 -6.44
N TYR A 63 3.07 17.49 -6.67
CA TYR A 63 2.32 18.64 -6.17
C TYR A 63 2.11 18.62 -4.64
N LEU A 64 2.27 17.46 -3.99
CA LEU A 64 2.24 17.32 -2.53
C LEU A 64 3.61 17.55 -1.87
N TRP A 65 4.63 17.84 -2.67
CA TRP A 65 5.96 18.11 -2.16
C TRP A 65 6.07 19.59 -1.72
N PRO A 66 6.85 19.90 -0.67
CA PRO A 66 7.79 19.01 0.02
C PRO A 66 7.18 18.19 1.16
N ALA A 67 5.94 18.48 1.58
CA ALA A 67 5.34 17.92 2.78
C ALA A 67 5.32 16.39 2.79
N HIS A 68 4.95 15.78 1.66
CA HIS A 68 4.86 14.32 1.50
C HIS A 68 5.98 13.76 0.62
N LYS A 69 7.10 14.47 0.50
CA LYS A 69 8.23 13.98 -0.31
C LYS A 69 8.76 12.68 0.29
N ASN A 70 8.95 11.68 -0.56
CA ASN A 70 9.38 10.32 -0.19
C ASN A 70 8.36 9.51 0.64
N GLU A 71 7.08 9.91 0.63
CA GLU A 71 6.00 9.15 1.24
C GLU A 71 5.20 8.35 0.20
N LEU A 72 4.61 7.25 0.66
CA LEU A 72 3.58 6.51 -0.06
C LEU A 72 2.20 6.95 0.45
N MET A 73 1.31 7.38 -0.43
CA MET A 73 -0.03 7.83 -0.06
C MET A 73 -1.04 6.69 -0.19
N LEU A 74 -1.90 6.52 0.82
CA LEU A 74 -3.05 5.64 0.72
C LEU A 74 -3.92 6.00 -0.49
N ASN A 75 -4.28 4.98 -1.25
CA ASN A 75 -5.14 5.11 -2.42
C ASN A 75 -6.52 4.49 -2.20
N SER A 76 -6.62 3.47 -1.35
CA SER A 76 -7.88 2.79 -1.04
C SER A 76 -7.84 2.16 0.36
N SER A 77 -8.96 1.53 0.74
CA SER A 77 -9.15 0.95 2.07
C SER A 77 -8.07 -0.06 2.43
N LEU A 78 -7.68 -0.03 3.70
CA LEU A 78 -6.80 -1.02 4.29
C LEU A 78 -7.46 -2.39 4.26
N MET A 79 -6.66 -3.43 4.03
CA MET A 79 -7.16 -4.81 4.01
C MET A 79 -6.48 -5.65 5.09
N ARG A 80 -7.25 -6.50 5.75
CA ARG A 80 -6.73 -7.42 6.78
C ARG A 80 -5.83 -8.49 6.16
N ILE A 81 -4.83 -8.91 6.92
CA ILE A 81 -4.01 -10.07 6.56
C ILE A 81 -4.80 -11.34 6.81
N THR A 82 -5.18 -12.01 5.73
CA THR A 82 -5.73 -13.38 5.72
C THR A 82 -5.19 -14.08 4.47
N LEU A 83 -5.16 -15.41 4.46
CA LEU A 83 -4.71 -16.17 3.29
C LEU A 83 -5.54 -15.82 2.05
N ARG A 84 -6.87 -15.83 2.19
CA ARG A 84 -7.80 -15.46 1.12
C ARG A 84 -7.50 -14.09 0.52
N ASN A 85 -7.29 -13.08 1.37
CA ASN A 85 -7.04 -11.71 0.89
C ASN A 85 -5.69 -11.62 0.16
N LEU A 86 -4.67 -12.33 0.65
CA LEU A 86 -3.36 -12.36 -0.01
C LEU A 86 -3.46 -13.03 -1.40
N GLU A 87 -4.13 -14.17 -1.49
CA GLU A 87 -4.35 -14.90 -2.74
C GLU A 87 -5.15 -14.06 -3.75
N GLU A 88 -6.26 -13.44 -3.33
CA GLU A 88 -7.09 -12.60 -4.19
C GLU A 88 -6.29 -11.40 -4.76
N VAL A 89 -5.47 -10.75 -3.92
CA VAL A 89 -4.64 -9.62 -4.35
C VAL A 89 -3.54 -10.08 -5.29
N GLU A 90 -2.81 -11.15 -4.98
CA GLU A 90 -1.75 -11.69 -5.84
C GLU A 90 -2.32 -12.11 -7.21
N HIS A 91 -3.46 -12.79 -7.25
CA HIS A 91 -4.13 -13.14 -8.50
C HIS A 91 -4.53 -11.91 -9.34
N CYS A 92 -5.02 -10.85 -8.68
CA CYS A 92 -5.36 -9.61 -9.34
C CYS A 92 -4.12 -8.90 -9.90
N VAL A 93 -2.99 -8.94 -9.18
CA VAL A 93 -1.72 -8.34 -9.63
C VAL A 93 -1.14 -9.11 -10.82
N GLU A 94 -1.22 -10.44 -10.82
CA GLU A 94 -0.76 -11.29 -11.92
C GLU A 94 -1.69 -11.25 -13.16
N GLY A 95 -2.84 -10.59 -13.06
CA GLY A 95 -3.79 -10.47 -14.17
C GLY A 95 -4.53 -11.77 -14.52
N ARG A 96 -4.64 -12.73 -13.59
CA ARG A 96 -5.25 -14.05 -13.84
C ARG A 96 -6.78 -14.10 -13.70
N PHE A 97 -7.48 -13.04 -14.07
CA PHE A 97 -8.93 -13.10 -14.25
C PHE A 97 -9.25 -13.17 -15.75
N GLY A 98 -9.11 -14.35 -16.35
CA GLY A 98 -9.37 -14.47 -17.79
C GLY A 98 -9.21 -15.79 -18.52
N THR A 99 -9.14 -16.97 -17.89
CA THR A 99 -9.49 -18.26 -18.55
C THR A 99 -9.91 -19.32 -17.54
N SER A 100 -10.97 -19.07 -16.76
CA SER A 100 -11.80 -20.18 -16.29
C SER A 100 -12.59 -20.73 -17.48
N LYS A 101 -11.94 -21.53 -18.32
CA LYS A 101 -12.63 -22.57 -19.10
C LYS A 101 -13.15 -23.56 -18.07
N HIS A 102 -14.36 -23.32 -17.56
CA HIS A 102 -15.12 -24.38 -16.90
C HIS A 102 -15.32 -25.48 -17.95
N GLY A 103 -14.67 -26.62 -17.73
CA GLY A 103 -15.04 -27.85 -18.41
C GLY A 103 -16.37 -28.34 -17.86
N HIS A 104 -17.35 -28.50 -18.74
CA HIS A 104 -18.08 -29.75 -18.95
C HIS A 104 -18.79 -29.70 -20.30
#